data_AF-A0A0J9VSC2-F1
#
_entry.id   AF-A0A0J9VSC2-F1
#
_cell.length_a   1.000
_cell.length_b   1.000
_cell.length_c   1.000
_cell.angle_alpha   90.00
_cell.angle_beta   90.00
_cell.angle_gamma   90.00
#
_symmetry.space_group_name_H-M   'P 1'
#
loop_
_entity.id
_entity.type
_entity.pdbx_description
1 polymer ?
#
loop_
_entity_poly.entity_id
_entity_poly.type
_entity_poly.pdbx_seq_one_letter_code
_entity_poly.pdbx_strand_id
1 'polypeptide(L)'
;MFPTPSTQRCEIDFHVNLAEIEEMKWNIEALRVHIVMKKDAGKLAADGKPRGDVMASFPRARTMRRFHFFCRERGIKLDKRDPEQLNSLWNSIVSEQLPGRGYSHQQLVK
;
A
#
# COMPACT_ATOMS: atom_id res chain seq x y z
N MET A 1 -1.07 -3.32 32.64
CA MET A 1 -0.80 -3.84 31.28
C MET A 1 -0.98 -2.69 30.31
N PHE A 2 0.12 -2.05 29.90
CA PHE A 2 0.04 -0.93 28.96
C PHE A 2 -0.11 -1.49 27.54
N PRO A 3 -0.99 -0.92 26.69
CA PRO A 3 -1.08 -1.35 25.31
C PRO A 3 0.27 -1.08 24.63
N THR A 4 0.78 -2.08 23.90
CA THR A 4 1.96 -1.96 23.06
C THR A 4 1.78 -0.76 22.11
N PRO A 5 2.81 0.08 21.91
CA PRO A 5 2.73 1.17 20.96
C PRO A 5 2.44 0.58 19.58
N SER A 6 1.31 0.95 19.00
CA SER A 6 1.03 0.69 17.60
C SER A 6 2.14 1.35 16.80
N THR A 7 3.07 0.57 16.25
CA THR A 7 4.12 1.05 15.34
C THR A 7 3.44 1.78 14.19
N GLN A 8 3.37 3.10 14.30
CA GLN A 8 2.78 3.95 13.28
C GLN A 8 3.80 3.99 12.14
N ARG A 9 3.54 3.21 11.09
CA ARG A 9 4.37 3.22 9.89
C ARG A 9 4.22 4.61 9.26
N CYS A 10 5.35 5.26 8.97
CA CYS A 10 5.35 6.59 8.35
C CYS A 10 4.59 6.58 7.02
N GLU A 11 3.91 7.69 6.73
CA GLU A 11 3.23 7.87 5.44
C GLU A 11 4.27 7.87 4.32
N ILE A 12 4.02 7.08 3.27
CA ILE A 12 4.84 7.04 2.08
C ILE A 12 4.07 7.77 0.99
N ASP A 13 4.70 8.78 0.37
CA ASP A 13 4.13 9.40 -0.82
C ASP A 13 4.34 8.47 -2.01
N PHE A 14 3.25 7.86 -2.48
CA PHE A 14 3.27 6.96 -3.62
C PHE A 14 2.24 7.39 -4.66
N HIS A 15 2.70 7.51 -5.91
CA HIS A 15 1.81 7.67 -7.06
C HIS A 15 1.52 6.28 -7.66
N VAL A 16 0.26 5.85 -7.63
CA VAL A 16 -0.22 4.64 -8.34
C VAL A 16 -0.97 5.06 -9.58
N ASN A 17 -0.46 4.68 -10.75
CA ASN A 17 -1.20 4.81 -12.00
C ASN A 17 -2.10 3.58 -12.18
N LEU A 18 -3.40 3.82 -12.40
CA LEU A 18 -4.38 2.74 -12.52
C LEU A 18 -4.13 1.82 -13.73
N ALA A 19 -3.55 2.35 -14.81
CA ALA A 19 -3.19 1.55 -15.99
C ALA A 19 -2.10 0.50 -15.70
N GLU A 20 -1.34 0.73 -14.63
CA GLU A 20 -0.23 -0.10 -14.19
C GLU A 20 -0.66 -1.15 -13.16
N ILE A 21 -1.91 -1.13 -12.70
CA ILE A 21 -2.44 -2.13 -11.77
C ILE A 21 -2.81 -3.39 -12.56
N GLU A 22 -2.30 -4.53 -12.09
CA GLU A 22 -2.65 -5.85 -12.60
C GLU A 22 -3.88 -6.41 -11.87
N GLU A 23 -3.83 -6.43 -10.54
CA GLU A 23 -4.84 -7.02 -9.69
C GLU A 23 -4.90 -6.31 -8.33
N MET A 24 -6.10 -6.23 -7.75
CA MET A 24 -6.31 -5.76 -6.38
C MET A 24 -6.83 -6.91 -5.52
N LYS A 25 -5.98 -7.38 -4.61
CA LYS A 25 -6.35 -8.35 -3.58
C LYS A 25 -6.92 -7.64 -2.37
N TRP A 26 -8.03 -8.11 -1.80
CA TRP A 26 -8.73 -7.38 -0.74
C TRP A 26 -9.47 -8.27 0.25
N ASN A 27 -9.68 -7.76 1.46
CA ASN A 27 -10.62 -8.33 2.42
C ASN A 27 -11.19 -7.25 3.35
N ILE A 28 -12.52 -7.20 3.48
CA ILE A 28 -13.23 -6.17 4.26
C ILE A 28 -13.10 -6.34 5.78
N GLU A 29 -12.87 -7.55 6.27
CA GLU A 29 -12.65 -7.88 7.68
C GLU A 29 -11.23 -7.45 8.11
N ALA A 30 -10.24 -7.71 7.25
CA ALA A 30 -8.87 -7.24 7.47
C ALA A 30 -8.70 -5.73 7.23
N LEU A 31 -9.68 -5.08 6.58
CA LEU A 31 -9.62 -3.68 6.13
C LEU A 31 -8.36 -3.35 5.34
N ARG A 32 -7.89 -4.31 4.53
CA ARG A 32 -6.61 -4.23 3.81
C ARG A 32 -6.77 -4.54 2.34
N VAL A 33 -5.92 -3.89 1.55
CA VAL A 33 -5.75 -4.16 0.12
C VAL A 33 -4.27 -4.35 -0.19
N HIS A 34 -4.02 -5.25 -1.13
CA HIS A 34 -2.74 -5.46 -1.79
C HIS A 34 -2.96 -5.19 -3.28
N ILE A 35 -2.32 -4.14 -3.76
CA ILE A 35 -2.35 -3.69 -5.15
C ILE A 35 -1.12 -4.29 -5.83
N VAL A 36 -1.37 -5.25 -6.71
CA VAL A 36 -0.35 -5.90 -7.53
C VAL A 36 -0.09 -5.02 -8.74
N MET A 37 1.14 -4.57 -8.89
CA MET A 37 1.56 -3.74 -10.01
C MET A 37 2.03 -4.64 -11.17
N LYS A 38 1.73 -4.26 -12.41
CA LYS A 38 2.23 -4.94 -13.60
C LYS A 38 3.76 -4.83 -13.63
N LYS A 39 4.44 -5.95 -13.87
CA LYS A 39 5.91 -6.00 -13.94
C LYS A 39 6.50 -5.16 -15.09
N ASP A 40 5.72 -5.01 -16.17
CA ASP A 40 6.15 -4.31 -17.38
C ASP A 40 5.61 -2.88 -17.48
N ALA A 41 4.98 -2.38 -16.41
CA ALA A 41 4.43 -1.04 -16.37
C ALA A 41 5.53 0.04 -16.27
N GLY A 42 6.17 0.31 -17.41
CA GLY A 42 6.53 1.62 -17.96
C GLY A 42 7.47 2.57 -17.20
N LYS A 43 7.61 2.48 -15.87
CA LYS A 43 8.51 3.33 -15.08
C LYS A 43 9.19 2.49 -14.02
N LEU A 44 10.45 2.16 -14.29
CA LEU A 44 11.37 1.70 -13.26
C LEU A 44 11.47 2.77 -12.17
N ALA A 45 11.62 2.34 -10.93
CA ALA A 45 12.03 3.22 -9.85
C ALA A 45 13.41 3.83 -10.15
N ALA A 46 13.83 4.81 -9.36
CA ALA A 46 15.11 5.51 -9.57
C ALA A 46 16.33 4.56 -9.55
N ASP A 47 16.18 3.39 -8.94
CA ASP A 47 17.18 2.32 -8.84
C ASP A 47 17.13 1.31 -10.01
N GLY A 48 16.28 1.54 -11.02
CA GLY A 48 16.13 0.66 -12.17
C GLY A 48 15.34 -0.61 -11.91
N LYS A 49 14.69 -0.77 -10.74
CA LYS A 49 13.83 -1.92 -10.43
C LYS A 49 12.36 -1.63 -10.74
N PRO A 50 11.54 -2.67 -11.02
CA PRO A 50 10.09 -2.49 -11.13
C PRO A 50 9.54 -1.90 -9.84
N ARG A 51 8.61 -0.95 -9.99
CA ARG A 51 7.90 -0.31 -8.87
C ARG A 51 7.14 -1.41 -8.13
N GLY A 52 7.53 -1.69 -6.88
CA GLY A 52 6.99 -2.81 -6.11
C GLY A 52 5.48 -2.71 -5.86
N ASP A 53 4.91 -3.79 -5.35
CA ASP A 53 3.50 -3.84 -4.98
C ASP A 53 3.19 -2.85 -3.84
N VAL A 54 1.96 -2.33 -3.85
CA VAL A 54 1.49 -1.39 -2.83
C VAL A 54 0.54 -2.11 -1.89
N MET A 55 0.72 -1.92 -0.59
CA MET A 55 -0.23 -2.37 0.41
C MET A 55 -0.81 -1.18 1.16
N ALA A 56 -2.13 -1.18 1.34
CA ALA A 56 -2.82 -0.11 2.04
C ALA A 56 -3.81 -0.68 3.07
N SER A 57 -3.92 0.01 4.20
CA SER A 57 -4.91 -0.26 5.23
C SER A 57 -5.95 0.86 5.25
N PHE A 58 -7.20 0.50 5.53
CA PHE A 58 -8.29 1.45 5.63
C PHE A 58 -8.77 1.53 7.08
N PRO A 59 -8.98 2.73 7.64
CA PRO A 59 -9.49 2.87 9.00
C PRO A 59 -10.97 2.49 9.11
N ARG A 60 -11.71 2.45 7.99
CA ARG A 60 -13.17 2.22 7.98
C ARG A 60 -13.59 1.37 6.78
N ALA A 61 -14.48 0.40 7.04
CA ALA A 61 -15.07 -0.45 6.01
C ALA A 61 -15.77 0.34 4.89
N ARG A 62 -16.45 1.46 5.24
CA ARG A 62 -17.13 2.31 4.25
C ARG A 62 -16.15 2.88 3.22
N THR A 63 -14.98 3.34 3.65
CA THR A 63 -13.95 3.90 2.76
C THR A 63 -13.39 2.82 1.85
N MET A 64 -13.10 1.65 2.42
CA MET A 64 -12.63 0.51 1.64
C MET A 64 -13.65 0.06 0.59
N ARG A 65 -14.95 -0.01 0.93
CA ARG A 65 -16.01 -0.36 -0.04
C ARG A 65 -16.10 0.64 -1.19
N ARG A 66 -15.94 1.94 -0.91
CA ARG A 66 -15.87 2.98 -1.96
C ARG A 66 -14.67 2.77 -2.87
N PHE A 67 -13.51 2.47 -2.31
CA PHE A 67 -12.31 2.16 -3.08
C PHE A 67 -12.47 0.90 -3.94
N HIS A 68 -13.02 -0.17 -3.37
CA HIS A 68 -13.32 -1.40 -4.10
C HIS A 68 -14.29 -1.15 -5.26
N PHE A 69 -15.36 -0.39 -5.02
CA PHE A 69 -16.32 -0.01 -6.06
C PHE A 69 -15.65 0.80 -7.17
N PHE A 70 -14.81 1.77 -6.82
CA PHE A 70 -14.02 2.57 -7.75
C PHE A 70 -13.11 1.70 -8.63
N CYS A 71 -12.41 0.73 -8.04
CA CYS A 71 -11.55 -0.19 -8.81
C CYS A 71 -12.37 -1.07 -9.75
N ARG A 72 -13.55 -1.52 -9.31
CA ARG A 72 -14.48 -2.33 -10.12
C ARG A 72 -14.97 -1.57 -11.35
N GLU A 73 -15.39 -0.32 -11.19
CA GLU A 73 -15.88 0.52 -12.29
C GLU A 73 -14.81 0.77 -13.36
N ARG A 74 -13.53 0.72 -12.97
CA ARG A 74 -12.39 0.91 -13.87
C ARG A 74 -11.85 -0.39 -14.46
N GLY A 75 -12.55 -1.51 -14.26
CA GLY A 75 -12.17 -2.80 -14.83
C GLY A 75 -10.93 -3.44 -14.20
N ILE A 76 -10.53 -2.99 -13.01
CA ILE A 76 -9.42 -3.62 -12.27
C ILE A 76 -9.90 -4.98 -11.77
N LYS A 77 -9.06 -6.01 -11.92
CA LYS A 77 -9.33 -7.36 -11.41
C LYS A 77 -9.35 -7.33 -9.88
N LEU A 78 -10.45 -7.74 -9.27
CA LEU A 78 -10.63 -7.73 -7.82
C LEU A 78 -10.66 -9.16 -7.30
N ASP A 79 -9.77 -9.46 -6.37
CA ASP A 79 -9.58 -10.80 -5.83
C ASP A 79 -9.76 -10.81 -4.30
N LYS A 80 -10.80 -11.49 -3.82
CA LYS A 80 -11.09 -11.56 -2.39
C LYS A 80 -10.18 -12.60 -1.75
N ARG A 81 -9.37 -12.18 -0.78
CA ARG A 81 -8.45 -13.07 -0.04
C ARG A 81 -8.91 -13.32 1.37
N ASP A 82 -8.32 -14.34 1.99
CA ASP A 82 -8.48 -14.62 3.41
C ASP A 82 -7.85 -13.49 4.26
N PRO A 83 -8.48 -13.07 5.37
CA PRO A 83 -7.94 -11.99 6.19
C PRO A 83 -6.57 -12.35 6.80
N GLU A 84 -6.31 -13.61 7.14
CA GLU A 84 -5.04 -14.05 7.72
C GLU A 84 -3.90 -13.93 6.71
N GLN A 85 -4.16 -14.22 5.43
CA GLN A 85 -3.19 -14.05 4.35
C GLN A 85 -2.77 -12.57 4.20
N LEU A 86 -3.74 -11.65 4.18
CA LEU A 86 -3.45 -10.21 4.08
C LEU A 86 -2.79 -9.66 5.34
N ASN A 87 -3.12 -10.20 6.51
CA ASN A 87 -2.48 -9.80 7.75
C ASN A 87 -1.02 -10.26 7.82
N SER A 88 -0.75 -11.51 7.42
CA SER A 88 0.59 -12.06 7.35
C SER A 88 1.45 -11.29 6.36
N LEU A 89 0.93 -11.02 5.17
CA LEU A 89 1.61 -10.22 4.15
C LEU A 89 1.94 -8.80 4.65
N TRP A 90 0.99 -8.11 5.29
CA TRP A 90 1.23 -6.77 5.84
C TRP A 90 2.32 -6.76 6.91
N ASN A 91 2.40 -7.82 7.72
CA ASN A 91 3.40 -7.94 8.75
C ASN A 91 4.79 -8.27 8.18
N SER A 92 4.85 -8.95 7.03
CA SER A 92 6.10 -9.28 6.34
C SER A 92 6.64 -8.20 5.40
N ILE A 93 5.83 -7.19 5.05
CA ILE A 93 6.27 -6.13 4.14
C ILE A 93 7.39 -5.30 4.76
N VAL A 94 8.49 -5.19 4.00
CA VAL A 94 9.56 -4.21 4.20
C VAL A 94 9.30 -3.07 3.23
N SER A 95 8.78 -1.96 3.72
CA SER A 95 8.51 -0.78 2.89
C SER A 95 9.83 -0.10 2.52
N GLU A 96 10.07 0.07 1.22
CA GLU A 96 11.16 0.91 0.74
C GLU A 96 10.88 2.37 1.15
N GLN A 97 11.79 2.97 1.91
CA GLN A 97 11.77 4.41 2.15
C GLN A 97 12.46 5.09 0.98
N LEU A 98 11.67 5.74 0.13
CA LEU A 98 12.25 6.60 -0.91
C LEU A 98 12.96 7.77 -0.21
N PRO A 99 14.17 8.16 -0.66
CA PRO A 99 14.83 9.36 -0.15
C PRO A 99 13.89 10.53 -0.42
N GLY A 100 13.30 11.07 0.65
CA GLY A 100 12.31 12.12 0.55
C GLY A 100 12.88 13.31 -0.22
N ARG A 101 12.07 13.90 -1.09
CA ARG A 101 12.32 15.26 -1.56
C ARG A 101 12.37 16.12 -0.30
N GLY A 102 13.55 16.65 0.02
CA GLY A 102 13.96 17.02 1.37
C GLY A 102 12.89 17.73 2.21
N TYR A 103 12.52 17.10 3.33
CA TYR A 103 12.13 17.83 4.53
C TYR A 103 13.39 18.05 5.36
N SER A 104 14.14 19.08 4.99
CA SER A 104 15.20 19.65 5.82
C SER A 104 14.56 20.36 7.01
N HIS A 105 14.10 19.64 8.02
CA HIS A 105 13.88 20.18 9.37
C HIS A 105 13.87 19.04 10.40
N GLN A 106 15.06 18.69 10.88
CA GLN A 106 15.36 18.59 12.30
C GLN A 106 16.88 18.55 12.45
N GLN A 107 17.47 19.75 12.52
CA GLN A 107 18.61 19.93 13.40
C GLN A 107 18.13 19.56 14.81
N LEU A 108 18.78 18.59 15.44
CA LEU A 108 19.00 18.68 16.87
C LEU A 108 20.51 18.82 17.10
N VAL A 109 20.91 20.08 17.19
CA VAL A 109 21.92 20.60 18.12
C VAL A 109 21.49 20.08 19.51
N LYS A 110 22.28 19.37 20.31
CA LYS A 110 23.70 19.47 20.69
C LYS A 110 24.19 18.10 21.12
#